data_AF-A0A402BDI7-F1
#
_entry.id   AF-A0A402BDI7-F1
#
_cell.length_a   1.000
_cell.length_b   1.000
_cell.length_c   1.000
_cell.angle_alpha   90.00
_cell.angle_beta   90.00
_cell.angle_gamma   90.00
#
_symmetry.space_group_name_H-M   'P 1'
#
loop_
_entity.id
_entity.type
_entity.pdbx_description
1 polymer ?
#
loop_
_entity_poly.entity_id
_entity_poly.type
_entity_poly.pdbx_seq_one_letter_code
_entity_poly.pdbx_strand_id
1 'polypeptide(L)' 'MNETNNSEVARLLENIRLSYESAYTAMHGPAISATHEFISKKLENIQSSHVQLQTIVGEHEAMKLVAETLDTANEAKQ' A
#
# COMPACT_ATOMS: atom_id res chain seq x y z
N MET A 1 -7.66 -24.25 -5.82
CA MET A 1 -6.86 -23.61 -4.75
C MET A 1 -6.61 -22.11 -5.02
N ASN A 2 -7.52 -21.38 -5.71
CA ASN A 2 -7.22 -20.04 -6.26
C ASN A 2 -8.03 -18.86 -5.69
N GLU A 3 -9.08 -19.08 -4.87
CA GLU A 3 -9.88 -17.98 -4.34
C GLU A 3 -9.25 -17.33 -3.10
N THR A 4 -8.59 -18.12 -2.25
CA THR A 4 -7.94 -17.63 -1.03
C THR A 4 -6.76 -16.71 -1.35
N ASN A 5 -5.91 -17.09 -2.31
CA ASN A 5 -4.75 -16.30 -2.72
C ASN A 5 -5.19 -14.97 -3.37
N ASN A 6 -6.24 -14.97 -4.19
CA ASN A 6 -6.75 -13.73 -4.79
C ASN A 6 -7.36 -12.80 -3.75
N SER A 7 -8.10 -13.33 -2.77
CA SER A 7 -8.64 -12.54 -1.66
C SER A 7 -7.52 -11.97 -0.77
N GLU A 8 -6.47 -12.75 -0.54
CA GLU A 8 -5.31 -12.33 0.26
C GLU A 8 -4.49 -11.25 -0.45
N VAL A 9 -4.24 -11.41 -1.75
CA VAL A 9 -3.65 -10.38 -2.63
C VAL A 9 -4.48 -9.10 -2.59
N ALA A 10 -5.81 -9.19 -2.78
CA ALA A 10 -6.70 -8.03 -2.73
C ALA A 10 -6.64 -7.30 -1.38
N ARG A 11 -6.59 -8.06 -0.28
CA ARG A 11 -6.47 -7.50 1.07
C ARG A 11 -5.11 -6.83 1.30
N LEU A 12 -4.02 -7.39 0.77
CA LEU A 12 -2.69 -6.79 0.86
C LEU A 12 -2.61 -5.49 0.05
N LEU A 13 -3.15 -5.48 -1.17
CA LEU A 13 -3.19 -4.28 -2.01
C LEU A 13 -4.04 -3.16 -1.37
N GLU A 14 -5.18 -3.51 -0.79
CA GLU A 14 -6.01 -2.53 -0.08
C GLU A 14 -5.29 -1.94 1.15
N ASN A 15 -4.55 -2.75 1.91
CA ASN A 15 -3.74 -2.26 3.03
C ASN A 15 -2.61 -1.33 2.57
N ILE A 16 -1.99 -1.63 1.43
CA ILE A 16 -0.97 -0.78 0.81
C ILE A 16 -1.60 0.55 0.40
N ARG A 17 -2.73 0.51 -0.30
CA ARG A 17 -3.47 1.71 -0.73
C ARG A 17 -3.83 2.61 0.44
N LEU A 18 -4.49 2.07 1.47
CA LEU A 18 -4.89 2.83 2.65
C LEU A 18 -3.71 3.40 3.42
N SER A 19 -2.61 2.65 3.52
CA SER A 19 -1.40 3.12 4.22
C SER A 19 -0.72 4.24 3.45
N TYR A 20 -0.64 4.11 2.12
CA TYR A 20 -0.10 5.14 1.25
C TYR A 20 -0.96 6.40 1.30
N GLU A 21 -2.28 6.29 1.20
CA GLU A 21 -3.18 7.43 1.27
C GLU A 21 -3.10 8.15 2.61
N SER A 22 -3.03 7.39 3.71
CA SER A 22 -2.85 7.94 5.05
C SER A 22 -1.52 8.70 5.18
N ALA A 23 -0.43 8.12 4.69
CA ALA A 23 0.90 8.75 4.71
C ALA A 23 0.93 10.01 3.82
N TYR A 24 0.39 9.92 2.61
CA TYR A 24 0.29 11.05 1.68
C TYR A 24 -0.52 12.20 2.27
N THR A 25 -1.70 11.93 2.85
CA THR A 25 -2.51 12.96 3.50
C THR A 25 -1.83 13.51 4.76
N ALA A 26 -1.10 12.68 5.50
CA ALA A 26 -0.31 13.14 6.65
C ALA A 26 0.86 14.05 6.26
N MET A 27 1.43 13.86 5.05
CA MET A 27 2.54 14.66 4.52
C MET A 27 2.10 15.91 3.77
N HIS A 28 0.98 15.84 3.05
CA HIS A 28 0.54 16.87 2.09
C HIS A 28 -0.81 17.51 2.45
N GLY A 29 -1.58 16.90 3.34
CA GLY A 29 -2.85 17.43 3.81
C GLY A 29 -2.68 18.49 4.90
N PRO A 30 -3.76 19.18 5.29
CA PRO A 30 -3.76 20.24 6.30
C PRO A 30 -3.64 19.70 7.74
N ALA A 31 -2.89 18.62 7.94
CA ALA A 31 -2.63 18.05 9.25
C ALA A 31 -1.55 18.88 9.95
N ILE A 32 -1.86 19.38 11.15
CA ILE A 32 -1.07 20.38 11.88
C ILE A 32 0.38 19.94 12.18
N SER A 33 0.66 18.63 12.21
CA SER A 33 2.02 18.03 12.12
C SER A 33 1.86 16.53 12.35
N ALA A 34 1.86 15.71 11.30
CA ALA A 34 1.99 14.27 11.51
C ALA A 34 3.40 13.96 12.01
N THR A 35 3.54 13.15 13.06
CA THR A 35 4.86 12.75 13.55
C THR A 35 5.55 11.87 12.54
N HIS A 36 6.88 11.98 12.43
CA HIS A 36 7.67 11.07 11.59
C HIS A 36 7.40 9.60 11.91
N GLU A 37 7.16 9.28 13.18
CA GLU A 37 6.78 7.93 13.63
C GLU A 37 5.48 7.42 12.99
N PHE A 38 4.48 8.29 12.81
CA PHE A 38 3.24 7.93 12.13
C PHE A 38 3.48 7.58 10.66
N ILE A 39 4.28 8.39 9.96
CA ILE A 39 4.62 8.18 8.54
C ILE A 39 5.49 6.93 8.39
N SER A 40 6.53 6.78 9.21
CA SER A 40 7.40 5.60 9.23
C SER A 40 6.62 4.31 9.42
N LYS A 41 5.70 4.27 10.40
CA LYS A 41 4.88 3.08 10.64
C LYS A 41 3.95 2.73 9.47
N LYS A 42 3.49 3.73 8.70
CA LYS A 42 2.72 3.49 7.48
C LYS A 42 3.58 2.94 6.36
N LEU A 43 4.80 3.44 6.19
CA LEU A 43 5.75 2.93 5.21
C LEU A 43 6.20 1.50 5.54
N GLU A 44 6.45 1.19 6.82
CA GLU A 44 6.75 -0.17 7.29
C GLU A 44 5.61 -1.15 6.98
N ASN A 45 4.36 -0.73 7.18
CA ASN A 45 3.19 -1.55 6.84
C ASN A 45 3.09 -1.84 5.34
N ILE A 46 3.41 -0.84 4.49
CA ILE A 46 3.47 -1.02 3.03
C ILE A 46 4.55 -2.04 2.68
N GLN A 47 5.74 -1.92 3.27
CA GLN A 47 6.85 -2.84 3.02
C GLN A 47 6.52 -4.27 3.47
N SER A 48 5.93 -4.45 4.64
CA SER A 48 5.49 -5.75 5.15
C SER A 48 4.43 -6.39 4.25
N SER A 49 3.47 -5.60 3.78
CA SER A 49 2.42 -6.07 2.87
C SER A 49 2.99 -6.43 1.49
N HIS A 50 3.98 -5.67 1.02
CA HIS A 50 4.68 -5.95 -0.23
C HIS A 50 5.48 -7.26 -0.16
N VAL A 51 6.22 -7.49 0.91
CA VAL A 51 6.95 -8.76 1.11
C VAL A 51 5.99 -9.94 1.14
N GLN A 52 4.84 -9.84 1.83
CA GLN A 52 3.82 -10.89 1.81
C GLN A 52 3.26 -11.11 0.40
N LEU A 53 3.00 -10.04 -0.34
CA LEU A 53 2.53 -10.12 -1.71
C LEU A 53 3.54 -10.87 -2.62
N GLN A 54 4.84 -10.57 -2.48
CA GLN A 54 5.91 -11.26 -3.22
C GLN A 54 5.89 -12.77 -2.98
N THR A 55 5.59 -13.22 -1.75
CA THR A 55 5.51 -14.66 -1.45
C THR A 55 4.35 -15.38 -2.12
N ILE A 56 3.29 -14.64 -2.52
CA ILE A 56 2.06 -15.20 -3.09
C ILE A 56 2.09 -15.16 -4.62
N VAL A 57 2.47 -14.01 -5.20
CA VAL A 57 2.41 -13.79 -6.67
C VAL A 57 3.78 -13.75 -7.34
N GLY A 58 4.87 -13.77 -6.57
CA GLY A 58 6.22 -13.56 -7.07
C GLY A 58 6.63 -12.09 -7.10
N GLU A 59 7.94 -11.84 -7.10
CA GLU A 59 8.52 -10.50 -6.97
C GLU A 59 8.05 -9.53 -8.07
N HIS A 60 8.06 -9.99 -9.32
CA HIS A 60 7.76 -9.16 -10.48
C HIS A 60 6.29 -8.73 -10.53
N GLU A 61 5.36 -9.67 -10.31
CA GLU A 61 3.93 -9.35 -10.26
C GLU A 61 3.56 -8.54 -9.01
N ALA A 62 4.21 -8.79 -7.87
CA ALA A 62 3.99 -7.99 -6.67
C ALA A 62 4.40 -6.53 -6.88
N MET A 63 5.52 -6.26 -7.55
CA MET A 63 5.95 -4.89 -7.86
C MET A 63 4.99 -4.20 -8.83
N LYS A 64 4.54 -4.90 -9.87
CA LYS A 64 3.56 -4.38 -10.84
C LYS A 64 2.23 -4.04 -10.17
N LEU A 65 1.66 -4.95 -9.38
CA LEU A 65 0.38 -4.72 -8.69
C LEU A 65 0.46 -3.57 -7.69
N VAL A 66 1.58 -3.40 -7.00
CA VAL A 66 1.79 -2.26 -6.11
C VAL A 66 1.87 -0.95 -6.90
N ALA A 67 2.63 -0.90 -8.00
CA ALA A 67 2.72 0.28 -8.84
C ALA A 67 1.33 0.69 -9.38
N GLU A 68 0.57 -0.25 -9.93
CA GLU A 68 -0.80 -0.02 -10.41
C GLU A 68 -1.73 0.50 -9.31
N THR A 69 -1.61 -0.05 -8.09
CA THR A 69 -2.39 0.38 -6.92
C THR A 69 -2.05 1.81 -6.49
N LEU A 70 -0.77 2.16 -6.49
CA LEU A 70 -0.31 3.50 -6.12
C LEU A 70 -0.66 4.54 -7.18
N ASP A 71 -0.54 4.19 -8.47
CA ASP A 71 -0.96 5.06 -9.59
C ASP A 71 -2.46 5.33 -9.52
N THR A 72 -3.28 4.30 -9.33
CA THR A 72 -4.73 4.44 -9.18
C THR A 72 -5.09 5.33 -7.98
N ALA A 73 -4.39 5.17 -6.85
CA ALA A 73 -4.60 6.00 -5.65
C ALA A 73 -4.17 7.46 -5.85
N ASN A 74 -3.22 7.72 -6.75
CA ASN A 74 -2.75 9.05 -7.10
C ASN A 74 -3.71 9.74 -8.10
N GLU A 75 -4.19 9.02 -9.11
CA GLU A 75 -5.18 9.51 -10.08
C GLU A 75 -6.53 9.83 -9.42
N ALA A 76 -6.99 9.01 -8.45
CA ALA A 76 -8.22 9.27 -7.71
C ALA A 76 -8.19 10.53 -6.83
N LYS A 77 -7.02 11.18 -6.69
CA LYS A 77 -6.82 12.41 -5.91
C LYS A 77 -6.63 13.67 -6.76
N GLN A 78 -6.56 13.55 -8.10
CA GLN A 78 -6.51 14.68 -9.04
C GLN A 78 -7.92 15.19 -9.38
#